data_AF-A0A966T2P9-F1
#
_entry.id   AF-A0A966T2P9-F1
#
_cell.length_a   1.000
_cell.length_b   1.000
_cell.length_c   1.000
_cell.angle_alpha   90.00
_cell.angle_beta   90.00
_cell.angle_gamma   90.00
#
_symmetry.space_group_name_H-M   'P 1'
#
loop_
_entity.id
_entity.type
_entity.pdbx_description
1 polymer ?
#
loop_
_entity_poly.entity_id
_entity_poly.type
_entity_poly.pdbx_seq_one_letter_code
_entity_poly.pdbx_strand_id
1 'polypeptide(L)'
;MSKSASAKIPSYALDAFSYANAKGNKVLYGAPVALENVGLVVNTKVAKVPTSFADMVSQATAFQKKAAGNFGLVIPGGDAYHNYPLFSGLCGYVFGKDAKGNLNPDDVGVGNPKLLANAGDVDSWNKSGLLSSKVDYGIAKNAFLAGKAAFWVTGPWEKDTLDKSGLKVKIVQMPKNK
;
A
#
# COMPACT_ATOMS: atom_id res chain seq x y z
N MET A 1 -16.32 25.48 7.07
CA MET A 1 -17.26 24.35 7.16
C MET A 1 -18.14 24.53 8.39
N SER A 2 -19.45 24.25 8.32
CA SER A 2 -20.32 24.35 9.52
C SER A 2 -20.05 23.20 10.49
N LYS A 3 -20.32 23.40 11.79
CA LYS A 3 -20.18 22.34 12.81
C LYS A 3 -20.96 21.07 12.45
N SER A 4 -22.17 21.23 11.90
CA SER A 4 -23.03 20.13 11.46
C SER A 4 -22.45 19.34 10.29
N ALA A 5 -21.77 20.01 9.35
CA ALA A 5 -21.08 19.33 8.26
C ALA A 5 -19.82 18.60 8.75
N SER A 6 -19.02 19.22 9.62
CA SER A 6 -17.81 18.59 10.17
C SER A 6 -18.11 17.35 11.01
N ALA A 7 -19.23 17.33 11.75
CA ALA A 7 -19.63 16.17 12.55
C ALA A 7 -19.91 14.90 11.74
N LYS A 8 -20.12 15.02 10.42
CA LYS A 8 -20.35 13.89 9.51
C LYS A 8 -19.08 13.34 8.86
N ILE A 9 -17.95 14.04 9.04
CA ILE A 9 -16.66 13.65 8.46
C ILE A 9 -15.84 12.95 9.55
N PRO A 10 -15.24 11.77 9.28
CA PRO A 10 -14.38 11.11 10.25
C PRO A 10 -13.26 12.04 10.74
N SER A 11 -12.97 12.00 12.03
CA SER A 11 -11.97 12.88 12.65
C SER A 11 -10.60 12.79 11.97
N TYR A 12 -10.16 11.59 11.62
CA TYR A 12 -8.88 11.38 10.92
C TYR A 12 -8.82 12.05 9.54
N ALA A 13 -9.96 12.19 8.84
CA ALA A 13 -10.03 12.87 7.55
C ALA A 13 -9.94 14.38 7.73
N LEU A 14 -10.59 14.94 8.75
CA LEU A 14 -10.43 16.34 9.13
C LEU A 14 -9.00 16.65 9.60
N ASP A 15 -8.40 15.73 10.35
CA ASP A 15 -7.04 15.85 10.87
C ASP A 15 -6.01 15.93 9.75
N ALA A 16 -6.20 15.19 8.65
CA ALA A 16 -5.33 15.24 7.47
C ALA A 16 -5.27 16.62 6.80
N PHE A 17 -6.28 17.46 7.03
CA PHE A 17 -6.34 18.84 6.55
C PHE A 17 -6.18 19.88 7.67
N SER A 18 -5.80 19.45 8.87
CA SER A 18 -5.68 20.32 10.03
C SER A 18 -4.23 20.49 10.46
N TYR A 19 -3.74 21.73 10.46
CA TYR A 19 -2.34 22.06 10.78
C TYR A 19 -2.26 23.12 11.88
N ALA A 20 -1.14 23.17 12.60
CA ALA A 20 -0.87 24.26 13.52
C ALA A 20 -0.61 25.55 12.75
N ASN A 21 -1.27 26.63 13.12
CA ASN A 21 -0.96 27.97 12.60
C ASN A 21 0.23 28.60 13.36
N ALA A 22 0.63 29.83 13.00
CA ALA A 22 1.73 30.55 13.65
C ALA A 22 1.57 30.77 15.18
N LYS A 23 0.35 30.62 15.72
CA LYS A 23 0.05 30.72 17.16
C LYS A 23 -0.01 29.35 17.85
N GLY A 24 0.29 28.26 17.14
CA GLY A 24 0.23 26.89 17.65
C GLY A 24 -1.18 26.30 17.71
N ASN A 25 -2.20 26.98 17.19
CA ASN A 25 -3.58 26.49 17.19
C ASN A 25 -3.82 25.56 16.01
N LYS A 26 -4.49 24.43 16.23
CA LYS A 26 -4.93 23.53 15.16
C LYS A 26 -6.05 24.18 14.36
N VAL A 27 -5.84 24.35 13.06
CA VAL A 27 -6.77 25.01 12.12
C VAL A 27 -7.02 24.06 10.95
N LEU A 28 -8.29 23.92 10.55
CA LEU A 28 -8.69 23.17 9.37
C LEU A 28 -8.50 24.03 8.11
N TYR A 29 -7.67 23.57 7.18
CA TYR A 29 -7.33 24.27 5.93
C TYR A 29 -8.03 23.72 4.68
N GLY A 30 -8.73 22.59 4.79
CA GLY A 30 -9.41 21.96 3.67
C GLY A 30 -10.68 21.21 4.07
N ALA A 31 -11.50 20.89 3.07
CA ALA A 31 -12.68 20.05 3.23
C ALA A 31 -12.38 18.68 2.59
N PRO A 32 -12.27 17.59 3.38
CA PRO A 32 -12.07 16.26 2.83
C PRO A 32 -13.24 15.86 1.93
N VAL A 33 -12.95 15.35 0.74
CA VAL A 33 -13.98 14.92 -0.25
C VAL A 33 -13.97 13.42 -0.50
N ALA A 34 -12.79 12.79 -0.44
CA ALA A 34 -12.59 11.38 -0.65
C ALA A 34 -11.46 10.88 0.26
N LEU A 35 -11.50 9.59 0.58
CA LEU A 35 -10.44 8.87 1.27
C LEU A 35 -9.94 7.79 0.33
N GLU A 36 -8.64 7.79 0.07
CA GLU A 36 -8.01 6.83 -0.82
C GLU A 36 -6.81 6.20 -0.13
N ASN A 37 -6.62 4.92 -0.40
CA ASN A 37 -5.43 4.18 -0.01
C ASN A 37 -5.21 3.05 -1.02
N VAL A 38 -3.97 2.60 -1.15
CA VAL A 38 -3.69 1.35 -1.83
C VAL A 38 -4.21 0.17 -1.01
N GLY A 39 -4.61 -0.89 -1.69
CA GLY A 39 -5.02 -2.17 -1.12
C GLY A 39 -4.45 -3.33 -1.91
N LEU A 40 -4.62 -4.54 -1.37
CA LEU A 40 -4.26 -5.78 -2.06
C LEU A 40 -5.47 -6.26 -2.86
N VAL A 41 -5.36 -6.21 -4.18
CA VAL A 41 -6.32 -6.82 -5.10
C VAL A 41 -5.92 -8.28 -5.31
N VAL A 42 -6.77 -9.20 -4.89
CA VAL A 42 -6.58 -10.65 -4.95
C VAL A 42 -7.33 -11.21 -6.14
N ASN A 43 -6.63 -11.86 -7.07
CA ASN A 43 -7.26 -12.64 -8.12
C ASN A 43 -7.74 -13.99 -7.55
N THR A 44 -9.03 -14.09 -7.24
CA THR A 44 -9.59 -15.22 -6.50
C THR A 44 -9.68 -16.51 -7.32
N LYS A 45 -9.39 -16.46 -8.62
CA LYS A 45 -9.25 -17.66 -9.46
C LYS A 45 -7.96 -18.43 -9.15
N VAL A 46 -6.91 -17.74 -8.69
CA VAL A 46 -5.56 -18.31 -8.55
C VAL A 46 -4.97 -18.21 -7.15
N ALA A 47 -5.56 -17.38 -6.29
CA ALA A 47 -5.15 -17.20 -4.90
C ALA A 47 -6.36 -17.06 -3.96
N LYS A 48 -6.14 -17.26 -2.66
CA LYS A 48 -7.10 -16.98 -1.60
C LYS A 48 -6.74 -15.63 -0.95
N VAL A 49 -7.69 -15.04 -0.23
CA VAL A 49 -7.40 -13.88 0.62
C VAL A 49 -6.35 -14.31 1.66
N PRO A 50 -5.16 -13.70 1.67
CA PRO A 50 -4.11 -14.11 2.59
C PRO A 50 -4.44 -13.66 4.00
N THR A 51 -4.09 -14.51 4.96
CA THR A 51 -4.29 -14.25 6.40
C THR A 51 -3.10 -13.53 7.04
N SER A 52 -1.94 -13.56 6.39
CA SER A 52 -0.70 -12.90 6.82
C SER A 52 0.17 -12.54 5.62
N PHE A 53 1.20 -11.72 5.84
CA PHE A 53 2.16 -11.38 4.79
C PHE A 53 2.93 -12.61 4.29
N ALA A 54 3.30 -13.52 5.21
CA ALA A 54 3.98 -14.77 4.86
C ALA A 54 3.10 -15.70 4.01
N ASP A 55 1.80 -15.78 4.32
CA ASP A 55 0.81 -16.51 3.52
C ASP A 55 0.68 -15.91 2.11
N MET A 56 0.61 -14.57 2.01
CA MET A 56 0.61 -13.88 0.71
C MET A 56 1.86 -14.21 -0.11
N VAL A 57 3.06 -14.11 0.47
CA VAL A 57 4.34 -14.42 -0.21
C VAL A 57 4.39 -15.88 -0.66
N SER A 58 3.90 -16.80 0.17
CA SER A 58 3.83 -18.23 -0.17
C SER A 58 2.93 -18.48 -1.38
N GLN A 59 1.71 -17.94 -1.36
CA GLN A 59 0.75 -18.06 -2.47
C GLN A 59 1.28 -17.39 -3.76
N ALA A 60 1.89 -16.20 -3.63
CA ALA A 60 2.49 -15.46 -4.72
C ALA A 60 3.60 -16.28 -5.39
N THR A 61 4.54 -16.78 -4.58
CA THR A 61 5.67 -17.61 -5.05
C THR A 61 5.18 -18.89 -5.70
N ALA A 62 4.17 -19.55 -5.12
CA ALA A 62 3.60 -20.76 -5.70
C ALA A 62 2.96 -20.50 -7.06
N PHE A 63 2.21 -19.40 -7.23
CA PHE A 63 1.60 -19.04 -8.50
C PHE A 63 2.62 -18.63 -9.56
N GLN A 64 3.65 -17.85 -9.18
CA GLN A 64 4.75 -17.45 -10.06
C GLN A 64 5.47 -18.66 -10.68
N LYS A 65 5.64 -19.74 -9.91
CA LYS A 65 6.31 -20.97 -10.38
C LYS A 65 5.45 -21.85 -11.31
N LYS A 66 4.13 -21.61 -11.39
CA LYS A 66 3.24 -22.46 -12.21
C LYS A 66 3.48 -22.32 -13.71
N ALA A 67 3.90 -21.15 -14.18
CA ALA A 67 4.18 -20.91 -15.59
C ALA A 67 5.13 -19.73 -15.76
N ALA A 68 5.98 -19.80 -16.80
CA ALA A 68 6.80 -18.66 -17.20
C ALA A 68 5.90 -17.46 -17.55
N GLY A 69 6.27 -16.28 -17.04
CA GLY A 69 5.50 -15.06 -17.23
C GLY A 69 4.33 -14.87 -16.26
N ASN A 70 4.12 -15.77 -15.30
CA ASN A 70 3.28 -15.48 -14.14
C ASN A 70 4.04 -14.58 -13.16
N PHE A 71 3.30 -13.67 -12.54
CA PHE A 71 3.75 -12.81 -11.46
C PHE A 71 3.05 -13.23 -10.17
N GLY A 72 3.80 -13.43 -9.10
CA GLY A 72 3.20 -13.69 -7.79
C GLY A 72 2.49 -12.44 -7.26
N LEU A 73 3.24 -11.34 -7.22
CA LEU A 73 2.80 -10.02 -6.81
C LEU A 73 3.19 -9.04 -7.90
N VAL A 74 2.28 -8.16 -8.30
CA VAL A 74 2.61 -7.00 -9.14
C VAL A 74 2.42 -5.73 -8.36
N ILE A 75 3.47 -4.92 -8.37
CA ILE A 75 3.56 -3.62 -7.71
C ILE A 75 4.53 -2.79 -8.55
N PRO A 76 4.23 -1.52 -8.87
CA PRO A 76 5.13 -0.70 -9.67
C PRO A 76 6.48 -0.52 -8.96
N GLY A 77 7.56 -0.89 -9.63
CA GLY A 77 8.93 -0.72 -9.17
C GLY A 77 9.31 0.77 -9.11
N GLY A 78 10.02 1.16 -8.05
CA GLY A 78 10.43 2.55 -7.84
C GLY A 78 9.31 3.51 -7.39
N ASP A 79 8.07 3.03 -7.29
CA ASP A 79 6.95 3.83 -6.81
C ASP A 79 6.82 3.72 -5.29
N ALA A 80 7.24 4.78 -4.58
CA ALA A 80 7.23 4.81 -3.12
C ALA A 80 5.80 4.72 -2.53
N TYR A 81 4.79 5.20 -3.25
CA TYR A 81 3.41 5.25 -2.76
C TYR A 81 2.79 3.84 -2.71
N HIS A 82 2.93 3.06 -3.79
CA HIS A 82 2.48 1.68 -3.84
C HIS A 82 3.31 0.77 -2.95
N ASN A 83 4.62 1.02 -2.82
CA ASN A 83 5.54 0.24 -1.98
C ASN A 83 5.48 0.61 -0.50
N TYR A 84 4.78 1.68 -0.13
CA TYR A 84 4.70 2.14 1.26
C TYR A 84 4.23 1.07 2.25
N PRO A 85 3.22 0.20 1.95
CA PRO A 85 2.84 -0.89 2.85
C PRO A 85 3.97 -1.91 3.09
N LEU A 86 4.83 -2.16 2.10
CA LEU A 86 5.98 -3.04 2.25
C LEU A 86 7.05 -2.39 3.14
N PHE A 87 7.36 -1.12 2.86
CA PHE A 87 8.32 -0.32 3.63
C PHE A 87 7.90 -0.17 5.10
N SER A 88 6.65 0.23 5.35
CA SER A 88 6.12 0.38 6.71
C SER A 88 5.95 -0.96 7.43
N GLY A 89 5.63 -2.04 6.70
CA GLY A 89 5.63 -3.40 7.23
C GLY A 89 7.00 -3.91 7.70
N LEU A 90 8.09 -3.28 7.26
CA LEU A 90 9.46 -3.52 7.75
C LEU A 90 9.89 -2.52 8.84
N CYS A 91 8.92 -1.83 9.45
CA CYS A 91 9.10 -0.79 10.45
C CYS A 91 9.71 0.52 9.92
N GLY A 92 9.63 0.78 8.61
CA GLY A 92 9.93 2.08 8.04
C GLY A 92 8.84 3.11 8.30
N TYR A 93 9.22 4.38 8.41
CA TYR A 93 8.31 5.53 8.42
C TYR A 93 9.01 6.74 7.79
N VAL A 94 8.27 7.74 7.31
CA VAL A 94 8.90 8.97 6.77
C VAL A 94 9.28 9.90 7.91
N PHE A 95 8.28 10.39 8.65
CA PHE A 95 8.44 11.25 9.81
C PHE A 95 7.77 10.61 11.02
N GLY A 96 8.47 10.63 12.16
CA GLY A 96 7.91 10.24 13.43
C GLY A 96 6.92 11.27 13.95
N LYS A 97 6.46 11.07 15.20
CA LYS A 97 5.54 12.00 15.86
C LYS A 97 6.16 12.59 17.11
N ASP A 98 5.93 13.88 17.34
CA ASP A 98 6.26 14.54 18.59
C ASP A 98 5.32 14.10 19.75
N ALA A 99 5.57 14.58 20.96
CA ALA A 99 4.74 14.28 22.13
C ALA A 99 3.27 14.75 22.01
N LYS A 100 2.98 15.65 21.05
CA LYS A 100 1.63 16.16 20.76
C LYS A 100 0.98 15.41 19.59
N GLY A 101 1.67 14.45 18.99
CA GLY A 101 1.20 13.64 17.86
C GLY A 101 1.37 14.30 16.49
N ASN A 102 2.03 15.46 16.39
CA ASN A 102 2.34 16.11 15.11
C ASN A 102 3.52 15.41 14.44
N LEU A 103 3.60 15.47 13.11
CA LEU A 103 4.78 15.00 12.39
C LEU A 103 6.01 15.79 12.83
N ASN A 104 7.09 15.07 13.18
CA ASN A 104 8.36 15.65 13.56
C ASN A 104 9.33 15.58 12.36
N PRO A 105 9.69 16.70 11.73
CA PRO A 105 10.61 16.70 10.59
C PRO A 105 12.03 16.26 10.95
N ASP A 106 12.41 16.34 12.23
CA ASP A 106 13.74 15.94 12.72
C ASP A 106 13.84 14.43 13.04
N ASP A 107 12.69 13.73 13.10
CA ASP A 107 12.64 12.28 13.28
C ASP A 107 12.34 11.60 11.94
N VAL A 108 13.39 11.38 11.14
CA VAL A 108 13.30 10.76 9.82
C VAL A 108 13.53 9.25 9.91
N GLY A 109 12.50 8.48 9.57
CA GLY A 109 12.49 7.02 9.75
C GLY A 109 12.97 6.18 8.57
N VAL A 110 13.37 6.80 7.44
CA VAL A 110 13.69 6.08 6.20
C VAL A 110 14.98 5.24 6.26
N GLY A 111 15.77 5.42 7.31
CA GLY A 111 16.99 4.64 7.60
C GLY A 111 17.07 4.22 9.06
N ASN A 112 15.93 4.08 9.74
CA ASN A 112 15.93 3.75 11.17
C ASN A 112 16.50 2.33 11.43
N PRO A 113 17.05 2.06 12.64
CA PRO A 113 17.71 0.78 12.92
C PRO A 113 16.83 -0.46 12.71
N LYS A 114 15.51 -0.38 12.96
CA LYS A 114 14.60 -1.51 12.76
C LYS A 114 14.41 -1.80 11.27
N LEU A 115 14.24 -0.76 10.46
CA LEU A 115 14.16 -0.92 9.01
C LEU A 115 15.44 -1.53 8.45
N LEU A 116 16.62 -1.03 8.87
CA LEU A 116 17.90 -1.57 8.43
C LEU A 116 18.07 -3.04 8.81
N ALA A 117 17.65 -3.42 10.03
CA ALA A 117 17.68 -4.82 10.48
C ALA A 117 16.75 -5.74 9.64
N ASN A 118 15.69 -5.19 9.05
CA ASN A 118 14.73 -5.91 8.22
C ASN A 118 14.99 -5.79 6.71
N ALA A 119 15.97 -4.98 6.28
CA ALA A 119 16.19 -4.66 4.86
C ALA A 119 16.54 -5.89 4.00
N GLY A 120 17.11 -6.94 4.61
CA GLY A 120 17.39 -8.22 3.95
C GLY A 120 16.15 -8.95 3.41
N ASP A 121 14.95 -8.64 3.92
CA ASP A 121 13.69 -9.16 3.38
C ASP A 121 13.46 -8.62 1.96
N VAL A 122 13.80 -7.34 1.71
CA VAL A 122 13.68 -6.70 0.39
C VAL A 122 14.63 -7.37 -0.62
N ASP A 123 15.87 -7.64 -0.21
CA ASP A 123 16.83 -8.37 -1.05
C ASP A 123 16.31 -9.76 -1.41
N SER A 124 15.69 -10.45 -0.44
CA SER A 124 15.12 -11.78 -0.66
C SER A 124 13.94 -11.75 -1.62
N TRP A 125 13.07 -10.73 -1.53
CA TRP A 125 11.97 -10.55 -2.47
C TRP A 125 12.44 -10.20 -3.89
N ASN A 126 13.49 -9.39 -4.02
CA ASN A 126 14.11 -9.10 -5.32
C ASN A 126 14.78 -10.35 -5.91
N LYS A 127 15.57 -11.09 -5.13
CA LYS A 127 16.25 -12.33 -5.57
C LYS A 127 15.28 -13.41 -6.01
N SER A 128 14.14 -13.54 -5.33
CA SER A 128 13.08 -14.48 -5.71
C SER A 128 12.21 -14.00 -6.89
N GLY A 129 12.37 -12.74 -7.33
CA GLY A 129 11.54 -12.13 -8.35
C GLY A 129 10.12 -11.80 -7.90
N LEU A 130 9.81 -11.92 -6.59
CA LEU A 130 8.54 -11.49 -6.02
C LEU A 130 8.33 -9.98 -6.23
N LEU A 131 9.41 -9.22 -6.08
CA LEU A 131 9.50 -7.83 -6.51
C LEU A 131 10.43 -7.73 -7.72
N SER A 132 10.11 -6.82 -8.61
CA SER A 132 10.92 -6.55 -9.80
C SER A 132 10.89 -5.07 -10.14
N SER A 133 12.06 -4.44 -10.21
CA SER A 133 12.20 -3.05 -10.65
C SER A 133 11.80 -2.83 -12.11
N LYS A 134 11.62 -3.90 -12.89
CA LYS A 134 11.21 -3.85 -14.30
C LYS A 134 9.69 -3.79 -14.48
N VAL A 135 8.91 -4.00 -13.42
CA VAL A 135 7.46 -3.92 -13.47
C VAL A 135 7.06 -2.47 -13.23
N ASP A 136 6.65 -1.75 -14.26
CA ASP A 136 5.97 -0.47 -14.10
C ASP A 136 4.47 -0.66 -13.84
N TYR A 137 3.74 0.43 -13.65
CA TYR A 137 2.30 0.40 -13.42
C TYR A 137 1.51 -0.25 -14.57
N GLY A 138 1.90 0.04 -15.82
CA GLY A 138 1.25 -0.53 -17.00
C GLY A 138 1.46 -2.04 -17.12
N ILE A 139 2.68 -2.50 -16.86
CA ILE A 139 3.02 -3.93 -16.81
C ILE A 139 2.24 -4.61 -15.69
N ALA A 140 2.19 -4.02 -14.49
CA ALA A 140 1.44 -4.56 -13.36
C ALA A 140 -0.05 -4.72 -13.72
N LYS A 141 -0.67 -3.65 -14.23
CA LYS A 141 -2.07 -3.65 -14.66
C LYS A 141 -2.33 -4.71 -15.72
N ASN A 142 -1.55 -4.72 -16.80
CA ASN A 142 -1.73 -5.67 -17.91
C ASN A 142 -1.56 -7.12 -17.46
N ALA A 143 -0.56 -7.40 -16.62
CA ALA A 143 -0.34 -8.75 -16.08
C ALA A 143 -1.53 -9.20 -15.22
N PHE A 144 -2.05 -8.34 -14.34
CA PHE A 144 -3.19 -8.68 -13.50
C PHE A 144 -4.46 -8.90 -14.32
N LEU A 145 -4.78 -7.99 -15.26
CA LEU A 145 -5.95 -8.09 -16.13
C LEU A 145 -5.90 -9.30 -17.07
N ALA A 146 -4.70 -9.72 -17.49
CA ALA A 146 -4.50 -10.95 -18.25
C ALA A 146 -4.61 -12.23 -17.39
N GLY A 147 -4.87 -12.11 -16.08
CA GLY A 147 -4.90 -13.23 -15.15
C GLY A 147 -3.53 -13.85 -14.86
N LYS A 148 -2.44 -13.15 -15.21
CA LYS A 148 -1.05 -13.57 -15.01
C LYS A 148 -0.46 -13.05 -13.70
N ALA A 149 -1.24 -12.40 -12.84
CA ALA A 149 -0.83 -12.05 -11.49
C ALA A 149 -1.81 -12.59 -10.45
N ALA A 150 -1.29 -13.11 -9.33
CA ALA A 150 -2.12 -13.53 -8.20
C ALA A 150 -2.58 -12.33 -7.36
N PHE A 151 -1.69 -11.36 -7.16
CA PHE A 151 -1.93 -10.19 -6.34
C PHE A 151 -1.47 -8.91 -7.05
N TRP A 152 -2.22 -7.82 -6.85
CA TRP A 152 -1.83 -6.49 -7.30
C TRP A 152 -2.02 -5.47 -6.18
N VAL A 153 -1.00 -4.66 -5.91
CA VAL A 153 -1.13 -3.49 -5.04
C VAL A 153 -1.50 -2.28 -5.89
N THR A 154 -2.71 -1.78 -5.71
CA THR A 154 -3.25 -0.58 -6.38
C THR A 154 -4.37 0.03 -5.53
N GLY A 155 -4.98 1.12 -5.98
CA GLY A 155 -6.02 1.83 -5.25
C GLY A 155 -7.35 1.96 -5.99
N PRO A 156 -8.27 2.75 -5.43
CA PRO A 156 -9.66 2.83 -5.89
C PRO A 156 -9.83 3.37 -7.32
N TRP A 157 -8.83 4.08 -7.86
CA TRP A 157 -8.83 4.55 -9.25
C TRP A 157 -8.89 3.41 -10.29
N GLU A 158 -8.57 2.17 -9.92
CA GLU A 158 -8.73 1.00 -10.80
C GLU A 158 -10.08 0.29 -10.69
N LYS A 159 -11.00 0.77 -9.85
CA LYS A 159 -12.29 0.13 -9.63
C LYS A 159 -13.03 -0.17 -10.94
N ASP A 160 -13.20 0.85 -11.79
CA ASP A 160 -13.91 0.71 -13.05
C ASP A 160 -13.22 -0.27 -14.00
N THR A 161 -11.89 -0.30 -14.00
CA THR A 161 -11.13 -1.25 -14.82
C THR A 161 -11.35 -2.68 -14.33
N LEU A 162 -11.29 -2.90 -13.02
CA LEU A 162 -11.48 -4.21 -12.40
C LEU A 162 -12.90 -4.73 -12.62
N ASP A 163 -13.92 -3.87 -12.48
CA ASP A 163 -15.32 -4.22 -12.73
C ASP A 163 -15.55 -4.64 -14.18
N LYS A 164 -14.92 -3.96 -15.14
CA LYS A 164 -15.02 -4.26 -16.57
C LYS A 164 -14.17 -5.46 -17.02
N SER A 165 -13.19 -5.88 -16.21
CA SER A 165 -12.24 -6.94 -16.58
C SER A 165 -12.86 -8.34 -16.64
N GLY A 166 -14.00 -8.56 -15.96
CA GLY A 166 -14.58 -9.89 -15.79
C GLY A 166 -13.81 -10.81 -14.82
N LEU A 167 -12.72 -10.34 -14.21
CA LEU A 167 -11.99 -11.10 -13.19
C LEU A 167 -12.76 -11.14 -11.87
N LYS A 168 -12.73 -12.31 -11.21
CA LYS A 168 -13.23 -12.44 -9.84
C LYS A 168 -12.17 -11.96 -8.86
N VAL A 169 -12.36 -10.77 -8.31
CA VAL A 169 -11.38 -10.16 -7.39
C VAL A 169 -11.94 -9.95 -6.00
N LYS A 170 -11.04 -9.89 -5.01
CA LYS A 170 -11.32 -9.32 -3.68
C LYS A 170 -10.30 -8.24 -3.39
N ILE A 171 -10.75 -7.13 -2.83
CA ILE A 171 -9.88 -6.04 -2.38
C ILE A 171 -9.81 -6.14 -0.86
N VAL A 172 -8.60 -6.27 -0.32
CA VAL A 172 -8.36 -6.41 1.13
C VAL A 172 -7.25 -5.48 1.59
N GLN A 173 -7.17 -5.25 2.90
CA GLN A 173 -6.03 -4.56 3.47
C GLN A 173 -4.75 -5.35 3.19
N MET A 174 -3.64 -4.65 2.93
CA MET A 174 -2.33 -5.28 2.89
C MET A 174 -2.10 -6.05 4.20
N PRO A 175 -1.80 -7.37 4.14
CA PRO A 175 -1.56 -8.16 5.34
C PRO A 175 -0.41 -7.57 6.14
N LYS A 176 -0.57 -7.55 7.46
CA LYS A 176 0.49 -7.10 8.36
C LYS A 176 1.71 -8.01 8.19
N ASN A 177 2.89 -7.39 8.11
CA ASN A 177 4.18 -8.07 8.17
C ASN A 177 4.65 -8.13 9.64
N LYS A 178 5.59 -7.26 10.04
CA LYS A 178 6.07 -7.17 11.42
C LYS A 178 5.10 -6.33 12.29
#